data_AF-A0A1Q8YE96-F1
#
_entry.id   AF-A0A1Q8YE96-F1
#
_cell.length_a   1.000
_cell.length_b   1.000
_cell.length_c   1.000
_cell.angle_alpha   90.00
_cell.angle_beta   90.00
_cell.angle_gamma   90.00
#
_symmetry.space_group_name_H-M   'P 1'
#
loop_
_entity.id
_entity.type
_entity.pdbx_description
1 polymer ?
#
loop_
_entity_poly.entity_id
_entity_poly.type
_entity_poly.pdbx_seq_one_letter_code
_entity_poly.pdbx_strand_id
1 'polypeptide(L)'
;MRYYREKAGQEAAIGLVTQTKFALEQIQRNPGIGSARWGQLADIDGLRAGRVTGFPLVWLYFERPDHLDVIRLVGERQDALSMLGTEH
;
A
#
# COMPACT_ATOMS: atom_id res chain seq x y z
N MET A 1 -21.80 -14.45 19.55
CA MET A 1 -21.31 -13.30 18.76
C MET A 1 -19.84 -12.95 18.99
N ARG A 2 -19.30 -13.03 20.22
CA ARG A 2 -17.89 -12.69 20.52
C ARG A 2 -16.86 -13.63 19.84
N TYR A 3 -17.07 -14.95 19.93
CA TYR A 3 -16.19 -15.96 19.31
C TYR A 3 -16.01 -15.77 17.80
N TYR A 4 -17.10 -15.53 17.06
CA TYR A 4 -17.02 -15.29 15.61
C TYR A 4 -16.34 -13.96 15.26
N ARG A 5 -16.50 -12.91 16.08
CA ARG A 5 -15.82 -11.62 15.86
C ARG A 5 -14.32 -11.72 16.11
N GLU A 6 -13.92 -12.42 17.17
CA GLU A 6 -12.51 -12.67 17.49
C GLU A 6 -11.85 -13.55 16.42
N LYS A 7 -12.52 -14.65 16.02
CA LYS A 7 -12.03 -15.54 14.96
C LYS A 7 -11.96 -14.86 13.60
N ALA A 8 -13.01 -14.14 13.20
CA ALA A 8 -13.00 -13.37 11.95
C ALA A 8 -11.94 -12.25 11.97
N GLY A 9 -11.71 -11.63 13.14
CA GLY A 9 -10.64 -10.64 13.32
C GLY A 9 -9.26 -11.26 13.15
N GLN A 10 -9.03 -12.45 13.68
CA GLN A 10 -7.77 -13.19 13.53
C GLN A 10 -7.55 -13.62 12.08
N GLU A 11 -8.55 -14.19 11.41
CA GLU A 11 -8.47 -14.58 10.00
C GLU A 11 -8.21 -13.36 9.09
N ALA A 12 -8.88 -12.23 9.35
CA ALA A 12 -8.63 -10.98 8.64
C ALA A 12 -7.20 -10.47 8.86
N ALA A 13 -6.66 -10.55 10.08
CA ALA A 13 -5.29 -10.15 10.37
C ALA A 13 -4.25 -11.02 9.65
N ILE A 14 -4.46 -12.35 9.62
CA ILE A 14 -3.59 -13.28 8.89
C ILE A 14 -3.65 -13.00 7.38
N GLY A 15 -4.87 -12.81 6.85
CA GLY A 15 -5.10 -12.45 5.46
C GLY A 15 -4.39 -11.16 5.08
N LEU A 16 -4.47 -10.13 5.94
CA LEU A 16 -3.83 -8.85 5.74
C LEU A 16 -2.31 -8.99 5.60
N VAL A 17 -1.64 -9.67 6.54
CA VAL A 17 -0.19 -9.88 6.51
C VAL A 17 0.20 -10.65 5.25
N THR A 18 -0.58 -11.67 4.89
CA THR A 18 -0.33 -12.52 3.71
C THR A 18 -0.41 -11.71 2.42
N GLN A 19 -1.49 -10.97 2.22
CA GLN A 19 -1.69 -10.18 0.99
C GLN A 19 -0.70 -9.03 0.88
N THR A 20 -0.36 -8.40 2.01
CA THR A 20 0.62 -7.31 2.04
C THR A 20 2.01 -7.78 1.64
N LYS A 21 2.44 -8.96 2.12
CA LYS A 21 3.70 -9.60 1.71
C LYS A 21 3.67 -9.99 0.24
N PHE A 22 2.59 -10.64 -0.20
CA PHE A 22 2.43 -11.04 -1.60
C PHE A 22 2.52 -9.85 -2.55
N ALA A 23 1.88 -8.73 -2.21
CA ALA A 23 1.97 -7.50 -2.98
C ALA A 23 3.41 -6.98 -3.09
N LEU A 24 4.15 -6.96 -1.97
CA LEU A 24 5.54 -6.52 -1.96
C LEU A 24 6.44 -7.41 -2.83
N GLU A 25 6.24 -8.73 -2.78
CA GLU A 25 6.96 -9.66 -3.66
C GLU A 25 6.68 -9.41 -5.15
N GLN A 26 5.42 -9.11 -5.52
CA GLN A 26 5.09 -8.77 -6.91
C GLN A 26 5.80 -7.49 -7.34
N ILE A 27 5.78 -6.47 -6.48
CA ILE A 27 6.44 -5.19 -6.74
C ILE A 27 7.96 -5.38 -6.87
N GLN A 28 8.58 -6.22 -6.04
CA GLN A 28 10.01 -6.51 -6.14
C GLN A 28 10.38 -7.21 -7.46
N ARG A 29 9.54 -8.12 -7.97
CA ARG A 29 9.79 -8.81 -9.24
C ARG A 29 9.58 -7.92 -10.45
N ASN A 30 8.65 -6.97 -10.37
CA ASN A 30 8.37 -6.04 -11.45
C ASN A 30 8.01 -4.66 -10.87
N PRO A 31 9.02 -3.84 -10.53
CA PRO A 31 8.80 -2.51 -9.92
C PRO A 31 7.90 -1.60 -10.76
N GLY A 32 7.90 -1.79 -12.08
CA GLY A 32 7.09 -1.02 -13.02
C GLY A 32 5.57 -1.16 -12.85
N ILE A 33 5.07 -2.18 -12.14
CA ILE A 33 3.62 -2.44 -11.99
C ILE A 33 2.90 -1.41 -11.13
N GLY A 34 3.63 -0.68 -10.27
CA GLY A 34 3.03 0.34 -9.42
C GLY A 34 2.56 1.55 -10.23
N SER A 35 1.42 2.10 -9.84
CA SER A 35 0.87 3.31 -10.45
C SER A 35 1.72 4.54 -10.10
N ALA A 36 2.13 5.30 -11.12
CA ALA A 36 2.77 6.60 -10.95
C ALA A 36 1.79 7.74 -10.63
N ARG A 37 0.46 7.48 -10.70
CA ARG A 37 -0.58 8.52 -10.56
C ARG A 37 -0.49 9.26 -9.23
N TRP A 38 -0.15 8.55 -8.16
CA TRP A 38 -0.03 9.16 -6.83
C TRP A 38 1.18 10.10 -6.73
N GLY A 39 2.32 9.74 -7.33
CA GLY A 39 3.48 10.63 -7.44
C GLY A 39 3.16 11.88 -8.24
N GLN A 40 2.46 11.73 -9.37
CA GLN A 40 2.02 12.86 -10.20
C GLN A 40 1.08 13.82 -9.45
N LEU A 41 0.12 13.29 -8.68
CA LEU A 41 -0.83 14.12 -7.92
C LEU A 41 -0.18 14.85 -6.74
N ALA A 42 0.85 14.26 -6.13
CA ALA A 42 1.55 14.81 -4.99
C ALA A 42 2.80 15.63 -5.38
N ASP A 43 3.10 15.76 -6.67
CA ASP A 43 4.34 16.36 -7.20
C ASP A 43 5.62 15.71 -6.64
N ILE A 44 5.60 14.38 -6.49
CA ILE A 44 6.73 13.56 -6.04
C ILE A 44 7.19 12.68 -7.19
N ASP A 45 8.23 13.12 -7.88
CA ASP A 45 8.75 12.41 -9.06
C ASP A 45 9.26 11.01 -8.71
N GLY A 46 8.96 10.04 -9.58
CA GLY A 46 9.33 8.64 -9.41
C GLY A 46 8.54 7.85 -8.35
N LEU A 47 7.64 8.49 -7.58
CA LEU A 47 6.85 7.78 -6.57
C LEU A 47 5.83 6.84 -7.22
N ARG A 48 5.84 5.58 -6.78
CA ARG A 48 4.92 4.54 -7.23
C ARG A 48 4.04 4.03 -6.09
N ALA A 49 2.83 3.63 -6.47
CA ALA A 49 1.80 3.09 -5.60
C ALA A 49 1.40 1.67 -6.03
N GLY A 50 1.65 0.67 -5.17
CA GLY A 50 1.25 -0.72 -5.38
C GLY A 50 0.13 -1.15 -4.43
N ARG A 51 -1.02 -1.57 -4.97
CA ARG A 51 -2.19 -1.95 -4.16
C ARG A 51 -2.05 -3.33 -3.51
N VAL A 52 -2.61 -3.48 -2.32
CA VAL A 52 -2.78 -4.78 -1.65
C VAL A 52 -4.14 -5.36 -2.01
N THR A 53 -4.18 -6.45 -2.76
CA THR A 53 -5.45 -7.07 -3.18
C THR A 53 -6.30 -7.48 -1.98
N GLY A 54 -7.59 -7.13 -2.01
CA GLY A 54 -8.55 -7.46 -0.96
C GLY A 54 -8.50 -6.55 0.27
N PHE A 55 -7.59 -5.57 0.31
CA PHE A 55 -7.47 -4.60 1.40
C PHE A 55 -7.36 -3.18 0.86
N PRO A 56 -7.93 -2.16 1.53
CA PRO A 56 -7.82 -0.76 1.12
C PRO A 56 -6.46 -0.19 1.53
N LEU A 57 -5.37 -0.83 1.11
CA LEU A 57 -4.00 -0.49 1.47
C LEU A 57 -3.10 -0.38 0.22
N VAL A 58 -2.12 0.50 0.29
CA VAL A 58 -1.18 0.81 -0.79
C VAL A 58 0.24 0.87 -0.24
N TRP A 59 1.16 0.19 -0.92
CA TRP A 59 2.60 0.38 -0.75
C TRP A 59 3.08 1.59 -1.56
N LEU A 60 3.74 2.53 -0.88
CA LEU A 60 4.44 3.65 -1.51
C LEU A 60 5.94 3.35 -1.57
N TYR A 61 6.53 3.50 -2.77
CA TYR A 61 7.94 3.18 -2.99
C TYR A 61 8.53 3.92 -4.18
N PHE A 62 9.86 3.94 -4.26
CA PHE A 62 10.62 4.30 -5.47
C PHE A 62 11.31 3.08 -6.07
N GLU A 63 11.37 3.05 -7.40
CA GLU A 63 12.14 2.08 -8.16
C GLU A 63 13.61 2.54 -8.24
N ARG A 64 14.55 1.67 -7.85
CA ARG A 64 16.00 1.87 -8.00
C ARG A 64 16.59 0.77 -8.88
N PRO A 65 17.81 0.94 -9.43
CA PRO A 65 18.41 -0.05 -10.32
C PRO A 65 18.58 -1.45 -9.71
N ASP A 66 18.77 -1.55 -8.40
CA ASP A 66 19.11 -2.78 -7.69
C ASP A 66 18.18 -3.11 -6.51
N HIS A 67 17.29 -2.18 -6.13
CA HIS A 67 16.36 -2.36 -5.02
C HIS A 67 15.10 -1.50 -5.14
N LEU A 68 14.23 -1.60 -4.14
CA LEU A 68 13.10 -0.71 -3.94
C LEU A 68 13.34 0.12 -2.68
N ASP A 69 13.14 1.42 -2.77
CA ASP A 69 13.00 2.25 -1.57
C ASP A 69 11.55 2.20 -1.12
N VAL A 70 11.23 1.33 -0.14
CA VAL A 70 9.89 1.24 0.42
C VAL A 70 9.72 2.33 1.48
N ILE A 71 8.74 3.21 1.29
CA ILE A 71 8.48 4.33 2.20
C ILE A 71 7.49 3.92 3.29
N ARG A 72 6.28 3.49 2.88
CA ARG A 72 5.17 3.24 3.81
C ARG A 72 4.08 2.36 3.20
N LEU A 73 3.39 1.62 4.06
CA LEU A 73 2.06 1.06 3.79
C LEU A 73 1.00 2.04 4.30
N VAL A 74 0.16 2.54 3.40
CA VAL A 74 -0.86 3.57 3.69
C VAL A 74 -2.26 3.01 3.45
N GLY A 75 -3.23 3.47 4.23
CA GLY A 75 -4.65 3.13 4.08
C GLY A 75 -5.33 4.09 3.11
N GLU A 76 -5.93 3.58 2.03
CA GLU A 76 -6.50 4.42 0.97
C GLU A 76 -7.53 5.45 1.50
N ARG A 77 -8.27 5.12 2.57
CA ARG A 77 -9.27 6.03 3.15
C ARG A 77 -8.70 7.07 4.11
N GLN A 78 -7.66 6.72 4.87
CA GLN A 78 -7.06 7.60 5.88
C GLN A 78 -6.00 8.50 5.25
N ASP A 79 -5.26 7.99 4.28
CA ASP A 79 -4.16 8.73 3.65
C ASP A 79 -4.59 9.58 2.47
N ALA A 80 -5.69 9.28 1.77
CA ALA A 80 -6.23 10.19 0.75
C ALA A 80 -6.53 11.59 1.33
N LEU A 81 -7.00 11.67 2.57
CA LEU A 81 -7.23 12.95 3.25
C LEU A 81 -5.93 13.62 3.70
N SER A 82 -4.92 12.83 4.11
CA SER A 82 -3.61 13.35 4.52
C SER A 82 -2.74 13.81 3.34
N MET A 83 -2.93 13.23 2.14
CA MET A 83 -2.18 13.57 0.92
C MET A 83 -2.80 14.74 0.15
N LEU A 84 -4.09 15.03 0.35
CA LEU A 84 -4.80 16.14 -0.31
C LEU A 84 -4.59 17.50 0.35
N GLY A 85 -3.72 17.62 1.36
CA GLY A 85 -3.31 18.90 1.93
C GLY A 85 -4.48 19.87 2.12
N THR A 86 -5.38 19.59 3.08
CA THR A 86 -6.17 20.71 3.63
C THR A 86 -5.23 21.48 4.55
N GLU A 87 -4.36 22.28 3.94
CA GLU A 87 -3.67 23.37 4.62
C GLU A 87 -4.71 24.45 4.94
N HIS A 88 -4.75 24.86 6.21
CA HIS A 88 -5.51 26.02 6.68
C HIS A 88 -4.81 27.32 6.27
#